data_AF-A0A356T5I0-F1
#
_entry.id   AF-A0A356T5I0-F1
#
_cell.length_a   1.000
_cell.length_b   1.000
_cell.length_c   1.000
_cell.angle_alpha   90.00
_cell.angle_beta   90.00
_cell.angle_gamma   90.00
#
_symmetry.space_group_name_H-M   'P 1'
#
loop_
_entity.id
_entity.type
_entity.pdbx_description
1 polymer ?
#
loop_
_entity_poly.entity_id
_entity_poly.type
_entity_poly.pdbx_seq_one_letter_code
_entity_poly.pdbx_strand_id
1 'polypeptide(L)'
;MSLRVAVRCGLALLGVLIGACDGGGADDASVSDDARAAADTGAVDTGVEPADAGETGPAHCLGADLFIEAFEPGTSVTLFNPTAAPIDSSDGYVFCQQPIYPSVASLEADVVIGPNERHVFPWPSGFTRNLDGGEIALYRRGAFLDPESQLDFICWGTGHSPSRKNVAEMDGDWIGDCAGPITGASMRRLPDTEGGGADDYDVTGVAEPLACP
;
A
#
# COMPACT_ATOMS: atom_id res chain seq x y z
N MET A 1 -21.53 22.30 -48.67
CA MET A 1 -22.31 22.19 -47.42
C MET A 1 -21.34 21.83 -46.30
N SER A 2 -20.83 22.85 -45.60
CA SER A 2 -20.04 22.68 -44.38
C SER A 2 -20.91 23.07 -43.21
N LEU A 3 -21.02 22.19 -42.21
CA LEU A 3 -21.53 22.55 -40.89
C LEU A 3 -20.91 21.62 -39.85
N ARG A 4 -20.01 22.13 -39.01
CA ARG A 4 -19.88 21.69 -37.61
C ARG A 4 -19.60 22.88 -36.71
N VAL A 5 -20.41 22.90 -35.67
CA VAL A 5 -20.60 23.91 -34.62
C VAL A 5 -19.54 23.76 -33.52
N ALA A 6 -19.30 24.86 -32.83
CA ALA A 6 -18.28 25.13 -31.82
C ALA A 6 -18.44 24.38 -30.48
N VAL A 7 -17.34 24.25 -29.74
CA VAL A 7 -17.31 24.38 -28.26
C VAL A 7 -16.06 25.16 -27.85
N ARG A 8 -16.28 26.30 -27.18
CA ARG A 8 -15.28 27.05 -26.40
C ARG A 8 -15.20 26.42 -25.02
N CYS A 9 -13.98 26.22 -24.50
CA CYS A 9 -13.73 26.27 -23.07
C CYS A 9 -12.41 26.99 -22.86
N GLY A 10 -12.48 28.17 -22.23
CA GLY A 10 -11.32 28.96 -21.86
C GLY A 10 -10.64 28.34 -20.65
N LEU A 11 -9.31 28.34 -20.68
CA LEU A 11 -8.50 28.14 -19.49
C LEU A 11 -7.45 29.26 -19.49
N ALA A 12 -7.62 30.21 -18.56
CA ALA A 12 -6.58 31.16 -18.21
C ALA A 12 -5.60 30.44 -17.27
N LEU A 13 -4.36 30.27 -17.71
CA LEU A 13 -3.22 30.02 -16.83
C LEU A 13 -2.20 31.14 -17.05
N LEU A 14 -2.05 31.99 -16.03
CA LEU A 14 -0.74 32.57 -15.65
C LEU A 14 0.14 31.35 -15.30
N GLY A 15 1.26 31.07 -15.96
CA GLY A 15 2.44 31.89 -16.07
C GLY A 15 3.39 31.63 -14.90
N VAL A 16 4.26 30.61 -14.96
CA VAL A 16 5.60 30.57 -14.34
C VAL A 16 6.53 29.68 -15.20
N LEU A 17 7.77 30.14 -15.34
CA LEU A 17 8.81 29.79 -16.30
C LEU A 17 9.38 28.35 -16.19
N ILE A 18 9.65 27.73 -17.34
CA ILE A 18 10.69 26.70 -17.50
C ILE A 18 11.78 27.29 -18.40
N GLY A 19 13.01 27.35 -17.87
CA GLY A 19 14.19 27.82 -18.57
C GLY A 19 14.58 26.87 -19.70
N ALA A 20 14.93 27.46 -20.84
CA ALA A 20 15.39 26.77 -22.03
C ALA A 20 16.85 26.30 -21.87
N CYS A 21 17.13 25.10 -22.38
CA CYS A 21 18.48 24.66 -22.71
C CYS A 21 18.62 24.82 -24.23
N ASP A 22 19.44 25.78 -24.67
CA ASP A 22 19.84 25.90 -26.08
C ASP A 22 21.34 26.20 -26.18
N GLY A 23 21.99 25.55 -27.14
CA GLY A 23 23.09 26.13 -27.90
C GLY A 23 24.53 25.74 -27.55
N GLY A 24 25.14 24.95 -28.45
CA GLY A 24 26.34 25.40 -29.17
C GLY A 24 27.70 24.79 -28.78
N GLY A 25 28.31 24.06 -29.72
CA GLY A 25 29.70 23.60 -29.65
C GLY A 25 30.71 24.56 -30.29
N ALA A 26 32.00 24.24 -30.13
CA ALA A 26 33.10 24.37 -31.10
C ALA A 26 34.43 23.97 -30.43
N ASP A 27 35.34 23.51 -31.27
CA ASP A 27 36.58 22.79 -30.96
C ASP A 27 37.77 23.70 -30.59
N ASP A 28 38.80 23.09 -29.98
CA ASP A 28 40.23 23.13 -30.38
C ASP A 28 41.31 23.52 -29.33
N ALA A 29 42.25 22.56 -29.19
CA ALA A 29 43.69 22.57 -28.89
C ALA A 29 44.37 23.18 -27.63
N SER A 30 45.12 22.27 -26.99
CA SER A 30 46.49 22.36 -26.39
C SER A 30 46.64 22.82 -24.93
N VAL A 31 47.32 22.00 -24.08
CA VAL A 31 48.71 22.17 -23.59
C VAL A 31 49.19 20.90 -22.81
N SER A 32 50.30 20.33 -23.30
CA SER A 32 51.44 19.59 -22.71
C SER A 32 51.38 18.71 -21.44
N ASP A 33 52.06 17.56 -21.57
CA ASP A 33 52.60 16.67 -20.53
C ASP A 33 53.48 17.40 -19.49
N ASP A 34 53.33 17.08 -18.19
CA ASP A 34 54.41 16.51 -17.37
C ASP A 34 54.02 16.32 -15.88
N ALA A 35 54.56 15.23 -15.31
CA ALA A 35 54.87 14.99 -13.90
C ALA A 35 53.86 14.30 -12.95
N ARG A 36 54.02 12.97 -12.90
CA ARG A 36 54.27 12.13 -11.70
C ARG A 36 53.16 11.91 -10.66
N ALA A 37 52.61 10.70 -10.76
CA ALA A 37 52.55 9.66 -9.73
C ALA A 37 51.90 9.99 -8.36
N ALA A 38 50.69 9.49 -8.17
CA ALA A 38 50.32 8.80 -6.94
C ALA A 38 49.33 7.67 -7.31
N ALA A 39 49.56 6.50 -6.72
CA ALA A 39 48.75 5.30 -6.93
C ALA A 39 47.29 5.56 -6.53
N ASP A 40 46.38 5.47 -7.50
CA ASP A 40 44.96 5.26 -7.23
C ASP A 40 44.74 3.74 -7.23
N THR A 41 44.88 3.13 -6.06
CA THR A 41 44.24 1.85 -5.80
C THR A 41 42.76 2.14 -5.75
N GLY A 42 42.13 2.17 -6.93
CA GLY A 42 40.69 2.27 -7.07
C GLY A 42 40.06 1.21 -6.17
N ALA A 43 39.50 1.69 -5.06
CA ALA A 43 38.56 0.91 -4.31
C ALA A 43 37.45 0.58 -5.31
N VAL A 44 37.33 -0.71 -5.64
CA VAL A 44 36.08 -1.21 -6.17
C VAL A 44 35.10 -0.94 -5.07
N ASP A 45 34.31 0.13 -5.24
CA ASP A 45 33.05 0.33 -4.55
C ASP A 45 32.17 -0.84 -4.98
N THR A 46 32.36 -2.00 -4.34
CA THR A 46 31.33 -3.01 -4.29
C THR A 46 30.25 -2.35 -3.45
N GLY A 47 29.32 -1.67 -4.12
CA GLY A 47 28.12 -1.05 -3.57
C GLY A 47 27.24 -2.10 -2.89
N VAL A 48 27.77 -2.68 -1.82
CA VAL A 48 27.03 -3.31 -0.77
C VAL A 48 26.58 -2.13 0.06
N GLU A 49 25.40 -1.62 -0.31
CA GLU A 49 24.54 -0.90 0.64
C GLU A 49 24.69 -1.63 1.98
N PRO A 50 25.00 -0.92 3.09
CA PRO A 50 25.05 -1.57 4.39
C PRO A 50 23.74 -2.34 4.53
N ALA A 51 23.85 -3.66 4.74
CA ALA A 51 22.70 -4.50 4.99
C ALA A 51 21.84 -3.76 6.01
N ASP A 52 20.61 -3.44 5.62
CA ASP A 52 19.58 -3.00 6.54
C ASP A 52 19.73 -3.88 7.78
N ALA A 53 19.89 -3.27 8.94
CA ALA A 53 20.05 -3.99 10.18
C ALA A 53 18.68 -4.59 10.48
N GLY A 54 18.35 -5.64 9.73
CA GLY A 54 17.00 -6.09 9.47
C GLY A 54 16.32 -6.28 10.79
N GLU A 55 15.22 -5.56 10.96
CA GLU A 55 14.40 -5.70 12.15
C GLU A 55 14.10 -7.19 12.34
N THR A 56 14.63 -7.78 13.41
CA THR A 56 14.44 -9.21 13.66
C THR A 56 13.11 -9.40 14.37
N GLY A 57 12.14 -10.02 13.71
CA GLY A 57 10.85 -10.34 14.30
C GLY A 57 9.94 -11.12 13.35
N PRO A 58 8.77 -11.57 13.82
CA PRO A 58 7.68 -12.02 12.95
C PRO A 58 7.43 -11.01 11.84
N ALA A 59 7.23 -11.45 10.60
CA ALA A 59 7.08 -10.55 9.46
C ALA A 59 5.94 -9.52 9.66
N HIS A 60 4.80 -9.96 10.22
CA HIS A 60 3.68 -9.07 10.56
C HIS A 60 4.01 -8.00 11.62
N CYS A 61 5.11 -8.14 12.36
CA CYS A 61 5.56 -7.17 13.35
C CYS A 61 6.55 -6.15 12.80
N LEU A 62 6.99 -6.31 11.55
CA LEU A 62 7.90 -5.39 10.88
C LEU A 62 7.15 -4.29 10.10
N GLY A 63 5.82 -4.29 10.18
CA GLY A 63 4.97 -3.29 9.54
C GLY A 63 5.08 -1.92 10.20
N ALA A 64 5.07 -0.87 9.38
CA ALA A 64 5.15 0.52 9.85
C ALA A 64 3.76 1.18 10.05
N ASP A 65 2.65 0.45 9.83
CA ASP A 65 1.30 0.98 9.91
C ASP A 65 0.25 -0.10 10.25
N LEU A 66 -1.00 0.31 10.45
CA LEU A 66 -2.16 -0.57 10.58
C LEU A 66 -2.34 -1.45 9.35
N PHE A 67 -2.75 -2.69 9.58
CA PHE A 67 -3.20 -3.61 8.55
C PHE A 67 -4.44 -4.39 9.00
N ILE A 68 -5.07 -5.09 8.06
CA ILE A 68 -6.25 -5.93 8.32
C ILE A 68 -5.75 -7.30 8.79
N GLU A 69 -5.92 -7.58 10.08
CA GLU A 69 -5.58 -8.88 10.65
C GLU A 69 -6.61 -9.94 10.23
N ALA A 70 -7.90 -9.59 10.33
CA ALA A 70 -8.98 -10.55 10.17
C ALA A 70 -10.28 -9.86 9.80
N PHE A 71 -11.20 -10.60 9.19
CA PHE A 71 -12.57 -10.12 8.98
C PHE A 71 -13.57 -11.27 8.89
N GLU A 72 -14.81 -10.96 9.28
CA GLU A 72 -15.99 -11.80 9.13
C GLU A 72 -16.99 -11.03 8.28
N PRO A 73 -17.20 -11.39 7.00
CA PRO A 73 -18.09 -10.65 6.12
C PRO A 73 -19.52 -10.54 6.68
N GLY A 74 -19.98 -9.30 6.84
CA GLY A 74 -21.29 -8.99 7.44
C GLY A 74 -21.26 -8.76 8.96
N THR A 75 -20.15 -9.07 9.64
CA THR A 75 -20.03 -8.96 11.10
C THR A 75 -18.97 -7.93 11.51
N SER A 76 -17.71 -8.10 11.12
CA SER A 76 -16.61 -7.26 11.61
C SER A 76 -15.34 -7.24 10.75
N VAL A 77 -14.50 -6.24 10.97
CA VAL A 77 -13.12 -6.13 10.47
C VAL A 77 -12.20 -5.83 11.64
N THR A 78 -11.09 -6.55 11.76
CA THR A 78 -10.08 -6.36 12.82
C THR A 78 -8.85 -5.68 12.22
N LEU A 79 -8.48 -4.53 12.77
CA LEU A 79 -7.21 -3.87 12.46
C LEU A 79 -6.19 -4.18 13.57
N PHE A 80 -4.94 -4.41 13.17
CA PHE A 80 -3.82 -4.62 14.09
C PHE A 80 -2.77 -3.53 13.92
N ASN A 81 -2.25 -3.04 15.04
CA ASN A 81 -1.15 -2.08 15.09
C ASN A 81 0.16 -2.80 15.43
N PRO A 82 1.05 -3.09 14.45
CA PRO A 82 2.33 -3.73 14.73
C PRO A 82 3.39 -2.79 15.30
N THR A 83 3.09 -1.49 15.40
CA THR A 83 4.09 -0.48 15.75
C THR A 83 4.29 -0.36 17.25
N ALA A 84 5.43 0.19 17.66
CA ALA A 84 5.73 0.51 19.06
C ALA A 84 5.00 1.76 19.59
N ALA A 85 4.17 2.42 18.78
CA ALA A 85 3.43 3.62 19.13
C ALA A 85 1.92 3.40 18.97
N PRO A 86 1.06 4.10 19.74
CA PRO A 86 -0.36 4.07 19.49
C PRO A 86 -0.69 4.73 18.15
N ILE A 87 -1.67 4.18 17.43
CA ILE A 87 -2.20 4.75 16.19
C ILE A 87 -3.64 5.21 16.40
N ASP A 88 -3.91 6.47 16.07
CA ASP A 88 -5.28 6.99 16.00
C ASP A 88 -5.92 6.56 14.68
N SER A 89 -6.82 5.58 14.74
CA SER A 89 -7.50 5.05 13.56
C SER A 89 -8.52 6.04 12.96
N SER A 90 -8.79 7.15 13.64
CA SER A 90 -9.62 8.23 13.11
C SER A 90 -8.86 9.18 12.18
N ASP A 91 -7.53 9.08 12.10
CA ASP A 91 -6.66 9.95 11.30
C ASP A 91 -6.64 9.56 9.82
N GLY A 92 -7.79 9.70 9.15
CA GLY A 92 -7.87 9.63 7.69
C GLY A 92 -7.98 8.23 7.08
N TYR A 93 -7.91 7.15 7.88
CA TYR A 93 -8.03 5.79 7.39
C TYR A 93 -9.39 5.52 6.72
N VAL A 94 -9.36 4.76 5.62
CA VAL A 94 -10.55 4.42 4.81
C VAL A 94 -10.55 2.95 4.47
N PHE A 95 -11.66 2.27 4.74
CA PHE A 95 -11.92 0.96 4.18
C PHE A 95 -12.42 1.09 2.75
N CYS A 96 -12.11 0.12 1.90
CA CYS A 96 -12.58 0.07 0.53
C CYS A 96 -13.10 -1.32 0.17
N GLN A 97 -14.29 -1.35 -0.40
CA GLN A 97 -14.85 -2.47 -1.14
C GLN A 97 -15.68 -1.89 -2.27
N GLN A 98 -15.09 -1.79 -3.48
CA GLN A 98 -15.63 -0.94 -4.53
C GLN A 98 -17.13 -1.21 -4.80
N PRO A 99 -17.99 -0.17 -4.87
CA PRO A 99 -17.70 1.28 -4.85
C PRO A 99 -17.85 1.97 -3.48
N ILE A 100 -17.72 1.24 -2.37
CA ILE A 100 -18.01 1.73 -1.03
C ILE A 100 -16.69 2.02 -0.31
N TYR A 101 -16.57 3.25 0.22
CA TYR A 101 -15.31 3.81 0.79
C TYR A 101 -15.53 4.51 2.14
N PRO A 102 -16.00 3.81 3.19
CA PRO A 102 -16.26 4.45 4.48
C PRO A 102 -14.95 4.76 5.20
N SER A 103 -14.87 5.95 5.81
CA SER A 103 -13.78 6.24 6.74
C SER A 103 -13.89 5.34 7.97
N VAL A 104 -12.76 4.89 8.53
CA VAL A 104 -12.74 4.08 9.76
C VAL A 104 -13.43 4.83 10.90
N ALA A 105 -13.18 6.14 11.02
CA ALA A 105 -13.84 7.03 11.98
C ALA A 105 -15.38 7.07 11.87
N SER A 106 -15.96 6.74 10.72
CA SER A 106 -17.42 6.70 10.54
C SER A 106 -18.06 5.42 11.10
N LEU A 107 -17.26 4.37 11.29
CA LEU A 107 -17.69 3.12 11.92
C LEU A 107 -17.66 3.26 13.44
N GLU A 108 -16.56 3.80 13.95
CA GLU A 108 -16.35 4.07 15.36
C GLU A 108 -15.38 5.25 15.50
N ALA A 109 -15.80 6.30 16.19
CA ALA A 109 -15.01 7.53 16.35
C ALA A 109 -14.05 7.43 17.54
N ASP A 110 -12.97 8.21 17.49
CA ASP A 110 -12.01 8.39 18.59
C ASP A 110 -11.32 7.09 19.07
N VAL A 111 -11.16 6.11 18.18
CA VAL A 111 -10.47 4.84 18.47
C VAL A 111 -8.97 4.99 18.28
N VAL A 112 -8.24 4.88 19.40
CA VAL A 112 -6.78 4.78 19.43
C VAL A 112 -6.40 3.32 19.69
N ILE A 113 -5.69 2.70 18.76
CA ILE A 113 -5.20 1.32 18.86
C ILE A 113 -3.81 1.36 19.48
N GLY A 114 -3.64 0.77 20.66
CA GLY A 114 -2.35 0.74 21.35
C GLY A 114 -1.27 -0.02 20.56
N PRO A 115 0.00 0.12 20.97
CA PRO A 115 1.10 -0.62 20.36
C PRO A 115 0.89 -2.13 20.53
N ASN A 116 1.07 -2.89 19.46
CA ASN A 116 0.85 -4.35 19.42
C ASN A 116 -0.57 -4.78 19.81
N GLU A 117 -1.55 -3.87 19.71
CA GLU A 117 -2.95 -4.15 19.99
C GLU A 117 -3.78 -4.24 18.71
N ARG A 118 -4.99 -4.78 18.86
CA ARG A 118 -5.98 -4.92 17.79
C ARG A 118 -7.28 -4.25 18.21
N HIS A 119 -8.03 -3.75 17.24
CA HIS A 119 -9.39 -3.28 17.45
C HIS A 119 -10.34 -3.89 16.43
N VAL A 120 -11.54 -4.27 16.90
CA VAL A 120 -12.58 -4.89 16.07
C VAL A 120 -13.63 -3.85 15.75
N PHE A 121 -13.68 -3.44 14.49
CA PHE A 121 -14.68 -2.53 13.97
C PHE A 121 -15.89 -3.32 13.44
N PRO A 122 -17.10 -2.73 13.49
CA PRO A 122 -18.26 -3.33 12.84
C PRO A 122 -18.04 -3.45 11.33
N TRP A 123 -18.65 -4.45 10.69
CA TRP A 123 -18.59 -4.55 9.23
C TRP A 123 -19.18 -3.30 8.57
N PRO A 124 -18.46 -2.62 7.64
CA PRO A 124 -18.92 -1.36 7.11
C PRO A 124 -20.26 -1.47 6.38
N SER A 125 -21.18 -0.53 6.67
CA SER A 125 -22.48 -0.51 6.02
C SER A 125 -22.34 -0.35 4.50
N GLY A 126 -23.04 -1.18 3.73
CA GLY A 126 -22.99 -1.16 2.27
C GLY A 126 -21.90 -2.05 1.67
N PHE A 127 -21.00 -2.62 2.47
CA PHE A 127 -20.19 -3.73 2.01
C PHE A 127 -21.10 -4.94 1.73
N THR A 128 -20.87 -5.60 0.60
CA THR A 128 -21.75 -6.65 0.06
C THR A 128 -21.02 -7.94 -0.25
N ARG A 129 -19.69 -7.96 -0.11
CA ARG A 129 -18.92 -9.19 -0.26
C ARG A 129 -19.24 -10.15 0.87
N ASN A 130 -19.15 -11.43 0.57
CA ASN A 130 -19.59 -12.53 1.43
C ASN A 130 -18.54 -13.63 1.42
N LEU A 131 -18.88 -14.81 1.94
CA LEU A 131 -17.96 -15.95 2.02
C LEU A 131 -17.49 -16.45 0.64
N ASP A 132 -18.31 -16.31 -0.41
CA ASP A 132 -18.00 -16.81 -1.75
C ASP A 132 -16.92 -16.00 -2.47
N GLY A 133 -16.73 -14.73 -2.07
CA GLY A 133 -15.71 -13.89 -2.67
C GLY A 133 -15.83 -12.40 -2.42
N GLY A 134 -14.71 -11.71 -2.59
CA GLY A 134 -14.64 -10.28 -2.51
C GLY A 134 -13.24 -9.70 -2.42
N GLU A 135 -13.22 -8.45 -1.99
CA GLU A 135 -12.03 -7.71 -1.63
C GLU A 135 -12.32 -6.86 -0.39
N ILE A 136 -11.27 -6.54 0.34
CA ILE A 136 -11.24 -5.41 1.27
C ILE A 136 -9.86 -4.77 1.15
N ALA A 137 -9.81 -3.45 1.16
CA ALA A 137 -8.57 -2.70 1.21
C ALA A 137 -8.62 -1.68 2.33
N LEU A 138 -7.45 -1.41 2.93
CA LEU A 138 -7.24 -0.34 3.89
C LEU A 138 -6.39 0.73 3.23
N TYR A 139 -6.78 1.99 3.37
CA TYR A 139 -6.00 3.12 2.91
C TYR A 139 -5.70 4.07 4.07
N ARG A 140 -4.52 4.70 4.08
CA ARG A 140 -4.17 5.77 5.02
C ARG A 140 -4.96 7.06 4.76
N ARG A 141 -5.40 7.26 3.51
CA ARG A 141 -6.17 8.44 3.07
C ARG A 141 -7.02 8.11 1.84
N GLY A 142 -7.98 8.97 1.51
CA GLY A 142 -8.87 8.82 0.34
C GLY A 142 -8.22 9.03 -1.04
N ALA A 143 -7.06 8.42 -1.29
CA ALA A 143 -6.32 8.47 -2.56
C ALA A 143 -6.28 7.07 -3.21
N PHE A 144 -7.42 6.57 -3.67
CA PHE A 144 -7.62 5.16 -4.04
C PHE A 144 -6.94 4.66 -5.33
N LEU A 145 -6.12 5.51 -5.98
CA LEU A 145 -5.31 5.16 -7.15
C LEU A 145 -3.81 5.37 -6.87
N ASP A 146 -3.48 5.79 -5.66
CA ASP A 146 -2.11 6.00 -5.18
C ASP A 146 -1.69 4.72 -4.45
N PRO A 147 -0.76 3.91 -5.00
CA PRO A 147 -0.29 2.69 -4.37
C PRO A 147 0.22 2.95 -2.95
N GLU A 148 1.00 4.03 -2.75
CA GLU A 148 1.54 4.42 -1.43
C GLU A 148 0.46 4.75 -0.38
N SER A 149 -0.79 5.00 -0.82
CA SER A 149 -1.91 5.24 0.09
C SER A 149 -2.64 3.97 0.48
N GLN A 150 -2.46 2.87 -0.25
CA GLN A 150 -3.01 1.56 0.07
C GLN A 150 -2.08 0.88 1.08
N LEU A 151 -2.60 0.56 2.25
CA LEU A 151 -1.83 -0.05 3.33
C LEU A 151 -1.99 -1.56 3.37
N ASP A 152 -3.13 -2.03 2.87
CA ASP A 152 -3.43 -3.45 2.83
C ASP A 152 -4.45 -3.74 1.75
N PHE A 153 -4.36 -4.94 1.18
CA PHE A 153 -5.30 -5.46 0.21
C PHE A 153 -5.50 -6.94 0.46
N ILE A 154 -6.76 -7.37 0.56
CA ILE A 154 -7.09 -8.78 0.65
C ILE A 154 -8.13 -9.07 -0.41
N CYS A 155 -7.91 -10.11 -1.21
CA CYS A 155 -8.94 -10.64 -2.10
C CYS A 155 -9.11 -12.15 -1.94
N TRP A 156 -10.36 -12.59 -2.07
CA TRP A 156 -10.74 -13.99 -1.94
C TRP A 156 -11.83 -14.35 -2.95
N GLY A 157 -11.88 -15.60 -3.36
CA GLY A 157 -12.88 -16.13 -4.28
C GLY A 157 -13.06 -15.26 -5.53
N THR A 158 -14.32 -14.87 -5.79
CA THR A 158 -14.70 -14.06 -6.96
C THR A 158 -15.22 -12.67 -6.59
N GLY A 159 -15.41 -11.78 -7.57
CA GLY A 159 -16.08 -10.49 -7.34
C GLY A 159 -15.22 -9.37 -6.72
N HIS A 160 -13.90 -9.56 -6.67
CA HIS A 160 -12.95 -8.48 -6.41
C HIS A 160 -12.85 -7.52 -7.60
N SER A 161 -12.38 -6.29 -7.36
CA SER A 161 -12.12 -5.29 -8.38
C SER A 161 -10.73 -5.52 -8.97
N PRO A 162 -10.62 -5.77 -10.30
CA PRO A 162 -9.31 -5.87 -10.95
C PRO A 162 -8.50 -4.59 -10.77
N SER A 163 -9.16 -3.41 -10.76
CA SER A 163 -8.46 -2.14 -10.63
C SER A 163 -7.84 -1.91 -9.25
N ARG A 164 -8.36 -2.52 -8.18
CA ARG A 164 -7.80 -2.40 -6.83
C ARG A 164 -6.68 -3.41 -6.61
N LYS A 165 -6.88 -4.63 -7.09
CA LYS A 165 -5.81 -5.64 -7.15
C LYS A 165 -4.60 -5.13 -7.92
N ASN A 166 -4.81 -4.48 -9.08
CA ASN A 166 -3.71 -3.90 -9.85
C ASN A 166 -2.92 -2.83 -9.08
N VAL A 167 -3.58 -2.04 -8.23
CA VAL A 167 -2.87 -1.02 -7.41
C VAL A 167 -2.04 -1.72 -6.33
N ALA A 168 -2.59 -2.72 -5.64
CA ALA A 168 -1.86 -3.52 -4.67
C ALA A 168 -0.66 -4.26 -5.31
N GLU A 169 -0.83 -4.81 -6.51
CA GLU A 169 0.24 -5.47 -7.27
C GLU A 169 1.34 -4.49 -7.72
N MET A 170 1.05 -3.20 -7.86
CA MET A 170 2.05 -2.18 -8.24
C MET A 170 3.00 -1.85 -7.09
N ASP A 171 2.52 -1.89 -5.84
CA ASP A 171 3.35 -1.64 -4.64
C ASP A 171 3.94 -2.93 -4.05
N GLY A 172 3.42 -4.09 -4.45
CA GLY A 172 3.82 -5.39 -3.91
C GLY A 172 2.98 -5.85 -2.71
N ASP A 173 1.97 -5.07 -2.31
CA ASP A 173 1.02 -5.42 -1.24
C ASP A 173 0.18 -6.67 -1.54
N TRP A 174 0.08 -7.06 -2.82
CA TRP A 174 -0.51 -8.33 -3.20
C TRP A 174 0.21 -8.94 -4.39
N ILE A 175 0.49 -10.24 -4.30
CA ILE A 175 1.17 -11.01 -5.33
C ILE A 175 0.35 -12.26 -5.65
N GLY A 176 0.09 -12.47 -6.93
CA GLY A 176 -0.53 -13.69 -7.43
C GLY A 176 -2.06 -13.72 -7.33
N ASP A 177 -2.63 -14.93 -7.32
CA ASP A 177 -4.07 -15.12 -7.33
C ASP A 177 -4.72 -14.74 -5.99
N CYS A 178 -6.04 -14.49 -6.00
CA CYS A 178 -6.80 -14.32 -4.77
C CYS A 178 -6.88 -15.63 -4.00
N ALA A 179 -7.02 -15.54 -2.68
CA ALA A 179 -7.27 -16.71 -1.84
C ALA A 179 -8.57 -17.43 -2.25
N GLY A 180 -8.72 -18.68 -1.82
CA GLY A 180 -9.98 -19.41 -2.00
C GLY A 180 -11.15 -18.75 -1.26
N PRO A 181 -12.41 -19.14 -1.55
CA PRO A 181 -13.57 -18.72 -0.76
C PRO A 181 -13.40 -19.02 0.73
N ILE A 182 -14.03 -18.20 1.58
CA ILE A 182 -14.03 -18.42 3.03
C ILE A 182 -14.90 -19.65 3.30
N THR A 183 -14.32 -20.66 3.95
CA THR A 183 -14.98 -21.94 4.26
C THR A 183 -15.46 -22.03 5.72
N GLY A 184 -14.91 -21.18 6.59
CA GLY A 184 -15.40 -20.96 7.95
C GLY A 184 -16.31 -19.74 8.05
N ALA A 185 -16.16 -19.00 9.15
CA ALA A 185 -16.87 -17.72 9.35
C ALA A 185 -16.01 -16.51 8.93
N SER A 186 -14.70 -16.60 9.11
CA SER A 186 -13.79 -15.47 8.94
C SER A 186 -12.58 -15.84 8.08
N MET A 187 -11.94 -14.81 7.55
CA MET A 187 -10.58 -14.88 7.03
C MET A 187 -9.62 -14.23 8.02
N ARG A 188 -8.46 -14.85 8.25
CA ARG A 188 -7.46 -14.37 9.22
C ARG A 188 -6.06 -14.47 8.62
N ARG A 189 -5.24 -13.44 8.79
CA ARG A 189 -3.82 -13.47 8.43
C ARG A 189 -3.09 -14.49 9.31
N LEU A 190 -2.20 -15.26 8.71
CA LEU A 190 -1.38 -16.24 9.42
C LEU A 190 -0.26 -15.54 10.22
N PRO A 191 0.17 -16.12 11.35
CA PRO A 191 1.38 -15.67 12.03
C PRO A 191 2.60 -15.71 11.10
N ASP A 192 3.56 -14.82 11.37
CA ASP A 192 4.84 -14.72 10.67
C ASP A 192 4.75 -14.46 9.14
N THR A 193 3.64 -13.92 8.63
CA THR A 193 3.47 -13.54 7.21
C THR A 193 3.30 -12.03 7.01
N GLU A 194 3.65 -11.53 5.83
CA GLU A 194 3.47 -10.12 5.45
C GLU A 194 2.03 -9.81 5.01
N GLY A 195 1.24 -10.83 4.65
CA GLY A 195 -0.14 -10.66 4.19
C GLY A 195 -0.25 -10.28 2.71
N GLY A 196 0.81 -10.54 1.94
CA GLY A 196 0.98 -10.11 0.56
C GLY A 196 0.49 -11.12 -0.49
N GLY A 197 -0.22 -12.18 -0.08
CA GLY A 197 -0.74 -13.16 -1.03
C GLY A 197 -1.70 -14.16 -0.42
N ALA A 198 -2.28 -15.02 -1.28
CA ALA A 198 -3.29 -15.98 -0.89
C ALA A 198 -2.87 -16.93 0.25
N ASP A 199 -1.61 -17.39 0.23
CA ASP A 199 -1.08 -18.36 1.19
C ASP A 199 -0.81 -17.75 2.58
N ASP A 200 -0.92 -16.42 2.73
CA ASP A 200 -0.74 -15.72 4.00
C ASP A 200 -2.03 -15.65 4.83
N TYR A 201 -3.12 -16.23 4.36
CA TYR A 201 -4.42 -16.16 5.00
C TYR A 201 -5.06 -17.53 5.21
N ASP A 202 -5.59 -17.75 6.41
CA ASP A 202 -6.49 -18.84 6.72
C ASP A 202 -7.93 -18.48 6.36
N VAL A 203 -8.53 -19.27 5.48
CA VAL A 203 -9.92 -19.14 5.02
C VAL A 203 -10.91 -19.96 5.87
N THR A 204 -10.42 -20.66 6.89
CA THR A 204 -11.25 -21.47 7.80
C THR A 204 -11.61 -20.72 9.08
N GLY A 205 -10.90 -19.62 9.39
CA GLY A 205 -11.12 -18.78 10.57
C GLY A 205 -10.58 -19.36 11.86
N VAL A 206 -9.70 -20.36 11.80
CA VAL A 206 -9.11 -21.06 12.94
C VAL A 206 -7.72 -20.53 13.32
N ALA A 207 -7.12 -19.67 12.50
CA ALA A 207 -5.82 -19.10 12.83
C ALA A 207 -5.86 -18.29 14.14
N GLU A 208 -4.81 -18.45 14.94
CA GLU A 208 -4.66 -17.72 16.20
C GLU A 208 -4.51 -16.21 15.95
N PRO A 209 -4.91 -15.35 16.90
CA PRO A 209 -4.69 -13.91 16.79
C PRO A 209 -3.20 -13.56 16.74
N LEU A 210 -2.84 -12.56 15.92
CA LEU A 210 -1.46 -12.09 15.80
C LEU A 210 -0.95 -11.47 17.10
N ALA A 211 0.36 -11.51 17.32
CA ALA A 211 1.00 -10.92 18.49
C ALA A 211 2.45 -10.54 18.17
N CYS A 212 2.87 -9.37 18.65
CA CYS A 212 4.26 -8.91 18.54
C CYS A 212 4.95 -8.95 19.90
N PRO A 213 6.26 -9.30 19.92
CA PRO A 213 7.03 -9.46 21.15
C PRO A 213 7.26 -8.15 21.93
#